data_AF-A0A0D0CFA9-F1
#
_entry.id   AF-A0A0D0CFA9-F1
#
_cell.length_a   1.000
_cell.length_b   1.000
_cell.length_c   1.000
_cell.angle_alpha   90.00
_cell.angle_beta   90.00
_cell.angle_gamma   90.00
#
_symmetry.space_group_name_H-M   'P 1'
#
loop_
_entity.id
_entity.type
_entity.pdbx_description
1 polymer ?
#
loop_
_entity_poly.entity_id
_entity_poly.type
_entity_poly.pdbx_seq_one_letter_code
_entity_poly.pdbx_strand_id
1 'polypeptide(L)'
;MAPNKEPWHPYNESGNFKFTDITLEARLNAAQINGLLSLIAHVSQGQAKVTLKNEADLCKAWDNVAAELTPFSKLNVTTLYKKEMKTFDLHFQPLWDWALDLLANPILAPHFVWDAQHLFKHDGVDYKHFCTKPWTGEW
;
A
#
# COMPACT_ATOMS: atom_id res chain seq x y z
N MET A 1 -29.01 29.72 -27.95
CA MET A 1 -28.74 28.29 -28.17
C MET A 1 -29.63 27.51 -27.23
N ALA A 2 -30.40 26.54 -27.73
CA ALA A 2 -31.21 25.69 -26.86
C ALA A 2 -30.29 24.88 -25.94
N PRO A 3 -30.65 24.65 -24.65
CA PRO A 3 -29.86 23.81 -23.78
C PRO A 3 -29.70 22.42 -24.41
N ASN A 4 -28.49 21.89 -24.37
CA ASN A 4 -28.19 20.58 -24.93
C ASN A 4 -29.06 19.54 -24.21
N LYS A 5 -29.80 18.72 -24.98
CA LYS A 5 -30.75 17.75 -24.42
C LYS A 5 -30.06 16.64 -23.62
N GLU A 6 -28.76 16.46 -23.85
CA GLU A 6 -27.95 15.45 -23.20
C GLU A 6 -26.78 16.13 -22.47
N PRO A 7 -26.75 16.12 -21.12
CA PRO A 7 -25.71 16.78 -20.35
C PRO A 7 -24.33 16.10 -20.49
N TRP A 8 -24.26 14.90 -21.06
CA TRP A 8 -23.02 14.13 -21.26
C TRP A 8 -22.36 14.36 -22.63
N HIS A 9 -22.95 15.11 -23.56
CA HIS A 9 -22.26 15.47 -24.81
C HIS A 9 -21.02 16.33 -24.50
N PRO A 10 -19.84 16.08 -25.10
CA PRO A 10 -19.58 15.35 -26.36
C PRO A 10 -19.31 13.85 -26.23
N TYR A 11 -19.49 13.25 -25.05
CA TYR A 11 -19.32 11.81 -24.92
C TYR A 11 -20.46 11.05 -25.61
N ASN A 12 -20.11 9.97 -26.32
CA ASN A 12 -21.07 9.11 -27.01
C ASN A 12 -22.01 8.37 -26.03
N GLU A 13 -21.56 8.15 -24.80
CA GLU A 13 -22.30 7.40 -23.79
C GLU A 13 -22.17 8.08 -22.42
N SER A 14 -23.27 8.11 -21.68
CA SER A 14 -23.30 8.66 -20.31
C SER A 14 -22.39 7.89 -19.34
N GLY A 15 -22.13 6.61 -19.61
CA GLY A 15 -21.16 5.80 -18.85
C GLY A 15 -19.73 6.33 -18.98
N ASN A 16 -19.31 6.69 -20.20
CA ASN A 16 -17.99 7.27 -20.44
C ASN A 16 -17.83 8.65 -19.79
N PHE A 17 -18.89 9.46 -19.79
CA PHE A 17 -18.92 10.73 -19.07
C PHE A 17 -18.75 10.53 -17.55
N LYS A 18 -19.54 9.65 -16.93
CA LYS A 18 -19.42 9.37 -15.48
C LYS A 18 -18.06 8.78 -15.11
N PHE A 19 -17.55 7.86 -15.93
CA PHE A 19 -16.23 7.28 -15.70
C PHE A 19 -15.13 8.34 -15.77
N THR A 20 -15.16 9.21 -16.79
CA THR A 20 -14.18 10.30 -16.92
C THR A 20 -14.27 11.30 -15.76
N ASP A 21 -15.48 11.66 -15.34
CA ASP A 21 -15.71 12.53 -14.18
C ASP A 21 -15.07 11.96 -12.90
N ILE A 22 -15.34 10.69 -12.58
CA ILE A 22 -14.72 10.00 -11.43
C ILE A 22 -13.20 9.93 -11.57
N THR A 23 -12.68 9.61 -12.76
CA THR A 23 -11.23 9.50 -12.96
C THR A 23 -10.52 10.84 -12.78
N LEU A 24 -11.17 11.94 -13.18
CA LEU A 24 -10.65 13.30 -13.03
C LEU A 24 -10.70 13.75 -11.58
N GLU A 25 -11.83 13.53 -10.90
CA GLU A 25 -12.01 13.85 -9.48
C GLU A 25 -10.98 13.12 -8.61
N ALA A 26 -10.79 11.81 -8.86
CA ALA A 26 -9.83 10.98 -8.14
C ALA A 26 -8.38 11.14 -8.63
N ARG A 27 -8.13 11.94 -9.68
CA ARG A 27 -6.81 12.17 -10.29
C ARG A 27 -6.05 10.89 -10.62
N LEU A 28 -6.77 9.93 -11.20
CA LEU A 28 -6.19 8.63 -11.51
C LEU A 28 -5.11 8.76 -12.59
N ASN A 29 -4.01 8.03 -12.40
CA ASN A 29 -2.96 7.93 -13.41
C ASN A 29 -3.33 6.93 -14.52
N ALA A 30 -2.56 6.93 -15.61
CA ALA A 30 -2.83 6.07 -16.76
C ALA A 30 -2.89 4.57 -16.41
N ALA A 31 -2.05 4.10 -15.48
CA ALA A 31 -2.06 2.70 -15.07
C ALA A 31 -3.35 2.34 -14.30
N GLN A 32 -3.81 3.22 -13.43
CA GLN A 32 -5.06 3.05 -12.69
C GLN A 32 -6.28 3.08 -13.62
N ILE A 33 -6.32 4.01 -14.58
CA ILE A 33 -7.39 4.10 -15.59
C ILE A 33 -7.47 2.81 -16.41
N ASN A 34 -6.34 2.34 -16.94
CA ASN A 34 -6.29 1.11 -17.73
C ASN A 34 -6.68 -0.12 -16.91
N GLY A 35 -6.26 -0.18 -15.64
CA GLY A 35 -6.64 -1.25 -14.72
C GLY A 35 -8.15 -1.31 -14.48
N LEU A 36 -8.79 -0.16 -14.24
CA LEU A 36 -10.24 -0.10 -14.05
C LEU A 36 -11.01 -0.48 -15.32
N LEU A 37 -10.59 0.00 -16.50
CA LEU A 37 -11.21 -0.39 -17.77
C LEU A 37 -11.10 -1.90 -18.04
N SER A 38 -9.93 -2.49 -17.77
CA SER A 38 -9.73 -3.94 -17.88
C SER A 38 -10.63 -4.71 -16.91
N LEU A 39 -10.75 -4.25 -15.66
CA LEU A 39 -11.65 -4.88 -14.69
C LEU A 39 -13.12 -4.81 -15.14
N ILE A 40 -13.59 -3.65 -15.60
CA ILE A 40 -14.95 -3.48 -16.14
C ILE A 40 -15.18 -4.43 -17.32
N ALA A 41 -14.21 -4.54 -18.24
CA ALA A 41 -14.29 -5.47 -19.37
C ALA A 41 -14.39 -6.93 -18.90
N HIS A 42 -13.53 -7.37 -17.97
CA HIS A 42 -13.58 -8.73 -17.42
C HIS A 42 -14.90 -9.04 -16.72
N VAL A 43 -15.46 -8.07 -15.97
CA VAL A 43 -16.78 -8.23 -15.33
C VAL A 43 -17.88 -8.35 -16.39
N SER A 44 -17.86 -7.51 -17.43
CA SER A 44 -18.84 -7.57 -18.52
C SER A 44 -18.80 -8.89 -19.31
N GLN A 45 -17.61 -9.51 -19.39
CA GLN A 45 -17.37 -10.81 -20.02
C GLN A 45 -17.64 -12.00 -19.09
N GLY A 46 -18.01 -11.76 -17.82
CA GLY A 46 -18.24 -12.82 -16.82
C GLY A 46 -16.97 -13.49 -16.29
N GLN A 47 -15.79 -12.94 -16.56
CA GLN A 47 -14.50 -13.48 -16.14
C GLN A 47 -14.11 -13.05 -14.71
N ALA A 48 -14.74 -11.98 -14.20
CA ALA A 48 -14.52 -11.47 -12.85
C ALA A 48 -15.86 -11.07 -12.20
N LYS A 49 -15.86 -11.01 -10.86
CA LYS A 49 -17.01 -10.53 -10.08
C LYS A 49 -16.53 -9.58 -9.00
N VAL A 50 -16.98 -8.32 -9.07
CA VAL A 50 -16.82 -7.36 -7.97
C VAL A 50 -18.05 -7.51 -7.07
N THR A 51 -17.84 -7.95 -5.83
CA THR A 51 -18.93 -8.18 -4.85
C THR A 51 -19.16 -6.99 -3.91
N LEU A 52 -18.22 -6.05 -3.86
CA LEU A 52 -18.29 -4.84 -3.04
C LEU A 52 -19.35 -3.88 -3.61
N LYS A 53 -20.25 -3.39 -2.77
CA LYS A 53 -21.38 -2.54 -3.22
C LYS A 53 -21.22 -1.07 -2.83
N ASN A 54 -20.40 -0.79 -1.82
CA ASN A 54 -20.22 0.55 -1.26
C ASN A 54 -18.86 0.63 -0.54
N GLU A 55 -18.55 1.82 -0.03
CA GLU A 55 -17.32 2.09 0.71
C GLU A 55 -17.22 1.28 2.01
N ALA A 56 -18.32 1.05 2.73
CA ALA A 56 -18.32 0.24 3.95
C ALA A 56 -17.93 -1.23 3.68
N ASP A 57 -18.37 -1.81 2.56
CA ASP A 57 -17.94 -3.15 2.14
C ASP A 57 -16.44 -3.18 1.84
N LEU A 58 -15.90 -2.12 1.23
CA LEU A 58 -14.48 -1.98 0.93
C LEU A 58 -13.64 -1.85 2.22
N CYS A 59 -14.04 -0.96 3.13
CA CYS A 59 -13.38 -0.79 4.42
C CYS A 59 -13.43 -2.08 5.25
N LYS A 60 -14.56 -2.77 5.28
CA LYS A 60 -14.66 -4.09 5.92
C LYS A 60 -13.74 -5.13 5.27
N ALA A 61 -13.61 -5.12 3.95
CA ALA A 61 -12.68 -6.02 3.27
C ALA A 61 -11.23 -5.71 3.66
N TRP A 62 -10.86 -4.43 3.76
CA TRP A 62 -9.55 -4.03 4.27
C TRP A 62 -9.33 -4.41 5.73
N ASP A 63 -10.31 -4.20 6.60
CA ASP A 63 -10.23 -4.57 8.01
C ASP A 63 -10.04 -6.09 8.18
N ASN A 64 -10.75 -6.89 7.39
CA ASN A 64 -10.58 -8.35 7.39
C ASN A 64 -9.17 -8.73 6.95
N VAL A 65 -8.63 -8.12 5.90
CA VAL A 65 -7.26 -8.38 5.44
C VAL A 65 -6.24 -7.90 6.48
N ALA A 66 -6.48 -6.77 7.12
CA ALA A 66 -5.61 -6.24 8.17
C ALA A 66 -5.61 -7.15 9.41
N ALA A 67 -6.73 -7.81 9.71
CA ALA A 67 -6.84 -8.76 10.81
C ALA A 67 -6.04 -10.06 10.59
N GLU A 68 -5.70 -10.39 9.34
CA GLU A 68 -4.79 -11.51 9.02
C GLU A 68 -3.31 -11.16 9.26
N LEU A 69 -2.99 -9.89 9.51
CA LEU A 69 -1.65 -9.41 9.80
C LEU A 69 -1.50 -9.05 11.28
N THR A 70 -0.26 -8.98 11.76
CA THR A 70 0.08 -8.60 13.13
C THR A 70 -0.52 -7.24 13.47
N PRO A 71 -1.46 -7.17 14.43
CA PRO A 71 -2.12 -5.92 14.78
C PRO A 71 -1.18 -4.98 15.56
N PHE A 72 -1.49 -3.69 15.52
CA PHE A 72 -0.88 -2.74 16.43
C PHE A 72 -1.37 -3.00 17.87
N SER A 73 -0.42 -3.19 18.76
CA SER A 73 -0.62 -3.27 20.20
C SER A 73 -0.48 -1.88 20.84
N LYS A 74 -1.25 -1.65 21.90
CA LYS A 74 -1.17 -0.44 22.71
C LYS A 74 -0.61 -0.78 24.09
N LEU A 75 0.46 -0.10 24.49
CA LEU A 75 1.07 -0.20 25.80
C LEU A 75 1.12 1.18 26.46
N ASN A 76 0.57 1.29 27.66
CA ASN A 76 0.66 2.51 28.44
C ASN A 76 1.97 2.49 29.23
N VAL A 77 2.91 3.35 28.88
CA VAL A 77 4.20 3.46 29.55
C VAL A 77 4.14 4.62 30.53
N THR A 78 4.20 4.30 31.82
CA THR A 78 4.27 5.31 32.88
C THR A 78 5.73 5.50 33.31
N THR A 79 6.24 6.72 33.18
CA THR A 79 7.61 7.05 33.57
C THR A 79 7.66 8.36 34.35
N LEU A 80 8.65 8.48 35.23
CA LEU A 80 8.91 9.70 35.97
C LEU A 80 9.64 10.69 35.06
N TYR A 81 8.98 11.78 34.72
CA TYR A 81 9.56 12.85 33.91
C TYR A 81 9.43 14.18 34.65
N LYS A 82 10.56 14.85 34.92
CA LYS A 82 10.62 16.11 35.68
C LYS A 82 9.89 16.04 37.03
N LYS A 83 10.04 14.92 37.75
CA LYS A 83 9.40 14.65 39.06
C LYS A 83 7.87 14.49 39.00
N GLU A 84 7.29 14.39 37.82
CA GLU A 84 5.88 14.07 37.61
C GLU A 84 5.75 12.70 36.93
N MET A 85 4.79 11.89 37.37
CA MET A 85 4.45 10.64 36.69
C MET A 85 3.69 10.99 35.42
N LYS A 86 4.23 10.61 34.26
CA LYS A 86 3.58 10.79 32.96
C LYS A 86 3.32 9.45 32.32
N THR A 87 2.10 9.27 31.86
CA THR A 87 1.68 8.09 31.10
C THR A 87 1.65 8.44 29.62
N PHE A 88 2.28 7.61 28.80
CA PHE A 88 2.30 7.75 27.35
C PHE A 88 1.67 6.51 26.72
N ASP A 89 0.81 6.75 25.73
CA ASP A 89 0.19 5.71 24.94
C ASP A 89 1.15 5.32 23.81
N LEU A 90 1.86 4.20 23.98
CA LEU A 90 2.75 3.67 22.95
C LEU A 90 2.00 2.67 22.09
N HIS A 91 1.85 3.00 20.80
CA HIS A 91 1.37 2.05 19.79
C HIS A 91 2.58 1.40 19.11
N PHE A 92 2.64 0.07 19.10
CA PHE A 92 3.74 -0.69 18.52
C PHE A 92 3.23 -1.98 17.88
N GLN A 93 3.97 -2.54 16.93
CA GLN A 93 3.75 -3.92 16.47
C GLN A 93 4.83 -4.82 17.08
N PRO A 94 4.46 -5.99 17.62
CA PRO A 94 5.44 -7.00 18.01
C PRO A 94 6.37 -7.32 16.83
N LEU A 95 7.66 -6.97 16.98
CA LEU A 95 8.62 -7.03 15.87
C LEU A 95 8.78 -8.44 15.29
N TRP A 96 8.71 -9.46 16.14
CA TRP A 96 8.87 -10.85 15.71
C TRP A 96 7.67 -11.33 14.88
N ASP A 97 6.46 -11.13 15.38
CA ASP A 97 5.24 -11.54 14.67
C ASP A 97 5.09 -10.78 13.35
N TRP A 98 5.35 -9.47 13.38
CA TRP A 98 5.38 -8.65 12.17
C TRP A 98 6.44 -9.12 11.17
N ALA A 99 7.63 -9.51 11.64
CA ALA A 99 8.65 -10.06 10.75
C ALA A 99 8.16 -11.36 10.10
N LEU A 100 7.52 -12.27 10.85
CA LEU A 100 6.97 -13.51 10.30
C LEU A 100 5.93 -13.24 9.20
N ASP A 101 5.06 -12.24 9.37
CA ASP A 101 4.10 -11.85 8.32
C ASP A 101 4.81 -11.40 7.03
N LEU A 102 5.90 -10.64 7.14
CA LEU A 102 6.67 -10.20 5.99
C LEU A 102 7.36 -11.38 5.28
N LEU A 103 7.80 -12.38 6.04
CA LEU A 103 8.40 -13.59 5.50
C LEU A 103 7.40 -14.51 4.82
N ALA A 104 6.16 -14.52 5.29
CA ALA A 104 5.06 -15.23 4.64
C ALA A 104 4.58 -14.55 3.35
N ASN A 105 4.89 -13.27 3.16
CA ASN A 105 4.48 -12.52 1.98
C ASN A 105 5.30 -12.93 0.74
N PRO A 106 4.70 -13.57 -0.29
CA PRO A 106 5.42 -14.09 -1.44
C PRO A 106 6.02 -13.00 -2.34
N ILE A 107 5.55 -11.75 -2.22
CA ILE A 107 6.08 -10.61 -2.97
C ILE A 107 7.34 -10.09 -2.28
N LEU A 108 7.39 -10.08 -0.94
CA LEU A 108 8.49 -9.52 -0.18
C LEU A 108 9.58 -10.56 0.14
N ALA A 109 9.18 -11.79 0.45
CA ALA A 109 10.07 -12.88 0.83
C ALA A 109 11.29 -13.05 -0.11
N PRO A 110 11.16 -12.97 -1.45
CA PRO A 110 12.30 -13.13 -2.36
C PRO A 110 13.34 -11.99 -2.29
N HIS A 111 13.00 -10.86 -1.68
CA HIS A 111 13.85 -9.68 -1.61
C HIS A 111 14.55 -9.52 -0.25
N PHE A 112 14.31 -10.42 0.71
CA PHE A 112 15.04 -10.43 1.97
C PHE A 112 16.47 -10.90 1.77
N VAL A 113 17.41 -10.13 2.33
CA VAL A 113 18.83 -10.46 2.37
C VAL A 113 19.14 -11.02 3.75
N TRP A 114 19.42 -12.32 3.80
CA TRP A 114 19.65 -13.06 5.04
C TRP A 114 21.11 -13.09 5.45
N ASP A 115 21.98 -13.24 4.47
CA ASP A 115 23.41 -13.35 4.68
C ASP A 115 24.05 -11.96 4.80
N ALA A 116 25.11 -11.87 5.61
CA ALA A 116 25.94 -10.68 5.60
C ALA A 116 26.55 -10.48 4.20
N GLN A 117 26.51 -9.25 3.69
CA GLN A 117 26.99 -8.92 2.35
C GLN A 117 28.05 -7.83 2.40
N HIS A 118 29.23 -8.12 1.88
CA HIS A 118 30.24 -7.09 1.65
C HIS A 118 29.90 -6.31 0.39
N LEU A 119 29.60 -5.02 0.53
CA LEU A 119 29.36 -4.13 -0.60
C LEU A 119 30.65 -3.43 -1.00
N PHE A 120 30.96 -3.45 -2.30
CA PHE A 120 32.12 -2.77 -2.86
C PHE A 120 31.68 -1.73 -3.88
N LYS A 121 32.30 -0.56 -3.85
CA LYS A 121 32.11 0.49 -4.85
C LYS A 121 33.45 0.86 -5.46
N HIS A 122 33.51 0.93 -6.78
CA HIS A 122 34.69 1.43 -7.49
C HIS A 122 34.74 2.96 -7.38
N ASP A 123 35.86 3.50 -6.92
CA ASP A 123 36.04 4.95 -6.73
C ASP A 123 36.77 5.64 -7.90
N GLY A 124 37.11 4.87 -8.93
CA GLY A 124 37.87 5.34 -10.10
C GLY A 124 39.29 4.79 -10.14
N VAL A 125 39.81 4.27 -9.02
CA VAL A 125 41.13 3.63 -8.92
C VAL A 125 41.00 2.20 -8.42
N ASP A 126 40.20 1.98 -7.37
CA ASP A 126 40.05 0.69 -6.72
C ASP A 126 38.62 0.44 -6.19
N TYR A 127 38.32 -0.83 -5.94
CA TYR A 127 37.06 -1.23 -5.28
C TYR A 127 37.23 -1.10 -3.76
N LYS A 128 36.45 -0.20 -3.16
CA LYS A 128 36.44 0.02 -1.71
C LYS A 128 35.21 -0.58 -1.08
N HIS A 129 35.40 -1.32 0.00
CA HIS A 129 34.30 -1.82 0.84
C HIS A 129 33.61 -0.64 1.55
N PHE A 130 32.29 -0.70 1.69
CA PHE A 130 31.52 0.30 2.41
C PHE A 130 30.31 -0.31 3.11
N CYS A 131 29.99 0.23 4.29
CA CYS A 131 28.88 -0.22 5.12
C CYS A 131 27.70 0.75 4.96
N THR A 132 26.55 0.26 4.50
CA THR A 132 25.30 1.05 4.46
C THR A 132 24.26 0.59 5.45
N LYS A 133 24.32 -0.69 5.83
CA LYS A 133 23.37 -1.34 6.71
C LYS A 133 24.10 -2.29 7.66
N PRO A 134 23.50 -2.67 8.81
CA PRO A 134 24.18 -3.50 9.81
C PRO A 134 24.74 -4.82 9.24
N TRP A 135 24.03 -5.47 8.33
CA TRP A 135 24.47 -6.71 7.68
C TRP A 135 25.54 -6.53 6.58
N THR A 136 26.03 -5.30 6.37
CA THR A 136 27.10 -5.01 5.39
C THR A 136 28.44 -4.67 6.03
N GLY A 137 28.49 -4.73 7.37
CA GLY A 137 29.72 -4.54 8.16
C GLY A 137 30.55 -5.81 8.29
N GLU A 138 31.77 -5.62 8.77
CA GLU A 138 32.67 -6.71 9.17
C GLU A 138 32.25 -7.19 10.57
N TRP A 139 31.89 -8.47 10.70
CA TRP A 139 31.54 -9.12 11.96
C TRP A 139 32.68 -10.03 12.43
#